data_AF-A0A495XXE8-F1
#
_entry.id   AF-A0A495XXE8-F1
#
_cell.length_a   1.000
_cell.length_b   1.000
_cell.length_c   1.000
_cell.angle_alpha   90.00
_cell.angle_beta   90.00
_cell.angle_gamma   90.00
#
_symmetry.space_group_name_H-M   'P 1'
#
loop_
_entity.id
_entity.type
_entity.pdbx_description
1 polymer ?
#
loop_
_entity_poly.entity_id
_entity_poly.type
_entity_poly.pdbx_seq_one_letter_code
_entity_poly.pdbx_strand_id
1 'polypeptide(L)'
;MSDRTPRTERGERQERRPRPSRVERERDKLDQPQEQRARVLPRFSFSQEAFGVLSEQFARLMGTPGFIIGMTVFVTIWLAWNTFLPEAQQFDPRATNYTLLTLILSLQASYAAPLILLAQNRQADRDRVALEQDRARDERNLADTEFLTREVASLRLALREQATRDFVRSELRNLLDELEDRQLLRRDDEAERPSG
;
A
#
# COMPACT_ATOMS: atom_id res chain seq x y z
N MET A 1 -22.22 32.46 72.67
CA MET A 1 -21.58 33.47 71.82
C MET A 1 -21.42 32.85 70.44
N SER A 2 -21.95 33.53 69.42
CA SER A 2 -22.04 33.15 68.00
C SER A 2 -20.86 32.39 67.41
N ASP A 3 -21.15 31.40 66.57
CA ASP A 3 -20.78 31.56 65.16
C ASP A 3 -21.78 30.88 64.21
N ARG A 4 -22.09 31.57 63.11
CA ARG A 4 -22.96 31.18 61.99
C ARG A 4 -22.06 30.93 60.79
N THR A 5 -22.26 29.86 60.03
CA THR A 5 -22.11 29.85 58.55
C THR A 5 -22.65 28.54 57.95
N PRO A 6 -23.00 28.50 56.64
CA PRO A 6 -24.24 27.88 56.19
C PRO A 6 -24.08 26.71 55.19
N ARG A 7 -25.19 25.96 55.08
CA ARG A 7 -25.71 25.20 53.94
C ARG A 7 -24.98 25.37 52.60
N THR A 8 -24.57 24.25 51.99
CA THR A 8 -24.68 24.09 50.53
C THR A 8 -25.02 22.63 50.21
N GLU A 9 -26.29 22.43 49.86
CA GLU A 9 -26.78 21.23 49.19
C GLU A 9 -26.16 21.17 47.78
N ARG A 10 -25.41 20.11 47.48
CA ARG A 10 -25.20 19.66 46.09
C ARG A 10 -25.54 18.17 46.03
N GLY A 11 -26.82 17.92 45.83
CA GLY A 11 -27.30 16.62 45.38
C GLY A 11 -26.63 16.29 44.05
N GLU A 12 -26.05 15.11 44.01
CA GLU A 12 -25.52 14.46 42.82
C GLU A 12 -26.63 14.34 41.79
N ARG A 13 -26.65 15.24 40.81
CA ARG A 13 -27.47 15.10 39.61
C ARG A 13 -26.79 14.08 38.70
N GLN A 14 -26.94 12.81 39.07
CA GLN A 14 -26.55 11.69 38.24
C GLN A 14 -27.45 11.72 37.00
N GLU A 15 -26.91 12.25 35.90
CA GLU A 15 -27.54 12.22 34.58
C GLU A 15 -27.82 10.78 34.18
N ARG A 16 -29.05 10.33 34.42
CA ARG A 16 -29.57 9.08 33.89
C ARG A 16 -29.67 9.24 32.37
N ARG A 17 -28.65 8.76 31.65
CA ARG A 17 -28.75 8.52 30.21
C ARG A 17 -30.00 7.66 29.95
N PRO A 18 -30.93 8.10 29.07
CA PRO A 18 -32.09 7.31 28.72
C PRO A 18 -31.63 6.00 28.08
N ARG A 19 -32.16 4.87 28.56
CA ARG A 19 -31.96 3.57 27.93
C ARG A 19 -32.64 3.62 26.56
N PRO A 20 -31.96 3.26 25.46
CA PRO A 20 -32.56 3.29 24.14
C PRO A 20 -33.78 2.37 24.13
N SER A 21 -34.85 2.88 23.51
CA SER A 21 -36.13 2.18 23.44
C SER A 21 -35.99 0.93 22.56
N ARG A 22 -36.78 -0.13 22.86
CA ARG A 22 -36.74 -1.41 22.14
C ARG A 22 -36.89 -1.25 20.62
N VAL A 23 -37.56 -0.19 20.19
CA VAL A 23 -37.84 0.17 18.80
C VAL A 23 -36.58 0.66 18.06
N GLU A 24 -35.68 1.39 18.71
CA GLU A 24 -34.40 1.81 18.08
C GLU A 24 -33.46 0.64 17.84
N ARG A 25 -33.43 -0.34 18.76
CA ARG A 25 -32.64 -1.58 18.58
C ARG A 25 -33.15 -2.46 17.45
N GLU A 26 -34.44 -2.37 17.10
CA GLU A 26 -35.00 -3.09 15.96
C GLU A 26 -34.70 -2.41 14.63
N ARG A 27 -34.71 -1.08 14.58
CA ARG A 27 -34.39 -0.32 13.35
C ARG A 27 -32.93 -0.46 12.94
N ASP A 28 -32.01 -0.44 13.91
CA ASP A 28 -30.57 -0.63 13.67
C ASP A 28 -30.21 -2.07 13.21
N LYS A 29 -31.15 -3.02 13.38
CA LYS A 29 -31.01 -4.40 12.93
C LYS A 29 -31.54 -4.65 11.52
N LEU A 30 -32.29 -3.71 10.95
CA LEU A 30 -32.92 -3.83 9.62
C LEU A 30 -32.00 -3.34 8.49
N ASP A 31 -30.95 -2.57 8.79
CA ASP A 31 -30.00 -2.03 7.81
C ASP A 31 -28.75 -2.91 7.58
N GLN A 32 -28.70 -4.10 8.17
CA GLN A 32 -27.66 -5.07 7.83
C GLN A 32 -28.16 -5.93 6.67
N PRO A 33 -27.58 -5.83 5.46
CA PRO A 33 -27.96 -6.71 4.37
C PRO A 33 -27.62 -8.14 4.78
N GLN A 34 -28.65 -8.94 5.02
CA GLN A 34 -28.51 -10.36 5.25
C GLN A 34 -27.92 -11.02 4.00
N GLU A 35 -26.62 -11.31 4.02
CA GLU A 35 -25.99 -12.23 3.08
C GLU A 35 -26.41 -13.68 3.41
N GLN A 36 -27.71 -13.96 3.38
CA GLN A 36 -28.25 -15.31 3.38
C GLN A 36 -28.28 -15.85 1.94
N ARG A 37 -27.09 -16.13 1.39
CA ARG A 37 -26.96 -17.19 0.38
C ARG A 37 -26.19 -18.34 1.01
N ALA A 38 -26.94 -19.22 1.66
CA ALA A 38 -26.48 -20.56 1.96
C ALA A 38 -26.13 -21.26 0.64
N ARG A 39 -24.84 -21.18 0.26
CA ARG A 39 -24.26 -22.00 -0.81
C ARG A 39 -24.13 -23.40 -0.24
N VAL A 40 -25.16 -24.23 -0.47
CA VAL A 40 -25.22 -25.67 -0.09
C VAL A 40 -24.40 -26.55 -1.07
N LEU A 41 -23.39 -25.99 -1.73
CA LEU A 41 -22.43 -26.82 -2.45
C LEU A 41 -21.20 -26.98 -1.56
N PRO A 42 -20.70 -28.21 -1.35
CA PRO A 42 -19.37 -28.40 -0.81
C PRO A 42 -18.43 -27.69 -1.77
N ARG A 43 -17.93 -26.52 -1.36
CA ARG A 43 -16.80 -25.91 -2.03
C ARG A 43 -15.68 -26.91 -1.82
N PHE A 44 -15.37 -27.68 -2.86
CA PHE A 44 -14.09 -28.36 -2.97
C PHE A 44 -13.04 -27.26 -2.96
N SER A 45 -12.67 -26.81 -1.76
CA SER A 45 -11.51 -25.97 -1.52
C SER A 45 -10.31 -26.88 -1.68
N PHE A 46 -10.02 -27.27 -2.92
CA PHE A 46 -8.67 -27.61 -3.31
C PHE A 46 -7.81 -26.47 -2.78
N SER A 47 -6.99 -26.77 -1.77
CA SER A 47 -6.41 -25.77 -0.89
C SER A 47 -5.59 -24.80 -1.73
N GLN A 48 -6.04 -23.54 -1.78
CA GLN A 48 -5.40 -22.46 -2.56
C GLN A 48 -3.90 -22.32 -2.24
N GLU A 49 -3.48 -22.76 -1.04
CA GLU A 49 -2.08 -22.85 -0.64
C GLU A 49 -1.31 -23.98 -1.33
N ALA A 50 -1.85 -25.21 -1.43
CA ALA A 50 -1.15 -26.31 -2.09
C ALA A 50 -0.95 -26.06 -3.58
N PHE A 51 -1.98 -25.53 -4.26
CA PHE A 51 -1.86 -25.11 -5.66
C PHE A 51 -0.94 -23.91 -5.83
N GLY A 52 -0.91 -23.02 -4.85
CA GLY A 52 -0.01 -21.88 -4.85
C GLY A 52 1.46 -22.28 -4.90
N VAL A 53 1.83 -23.27 -4.09
CA VAL A 53 3.17 -23.83 -4.03
C VAL A 53 3.48 -24.64 -5.30
N LEU A 54 2.52 -25.44 -5.79
CA LEU A 54 2.65 -26.18 -7.06
C LEU A 54 2.88 -25.26 -8.26
N SER A 55 2.12 -24.17 -8.39
CA SER A 55 2.28 -23.21 -9.49
C SER A 55 3.62 -22.48 -9.42
N GLU A 56 4.09 -22.13 -8.22
CA GLU A 56 5.39 -21.48 -8.03
C GLU A 56 6.55 -22.43 -8.37
N GLN A 57 6.43 -23.72 -8.01
CA GLN A 57 7.36 -24.76 -8.43
C GLN A 57 7.32 -24.99 -9.94
N PHE A 58 6.13 -25.07 -10.55
CA PHE A 58 5.98 -25.22 -12.00
C PHE A 58 6.55 -24.03 -12.78
N ALA A 59 6.34 -22.79 -12.31
CA ALA A 59 6.90 -21.59 -12.91
C ALA A 59 8.44 -21.60 -12.87
N ARG A 60 9.03 -22.00 -11.73
CA ARG A 60 10.48 -22.20 -11.62
C ARG A 60 10.98 -23.33 -12.52
N LEU A 61 10.22 -24.41 -12.65
CA LEU A 61 10.58 -25.58 -13.47
C LEU A 61 10.56 -25.22 -14.96
N MET A 62 9.51 -24.57 -15.46
CA MET A 62 9.40 -24.17 -16.87
C MET A 62 10.34 -23.02 -17.25
N GLY A 63 10.66 -22.12 -16.32
CA GLY A 63 11.56 -20.98 -16.56
C GLY A 63 13.04 -21.34 -16.65
N THR A 64 13.42 -22.59 -16.35
CA THR A 64 14.82 -23.02 -16.32
C THR A 64 15.19 -23.70 -17.65
N PRO A 65 16.33 -23.34 -18.29
CA PRO A 65 16.78 -23.97 -19.55
C PRO A 65 16.99 -25.49 -19.43
N GLY A 66 17.22 -25.99 -18.21
CA GLY A 66 17.32 -27.43 -17.93
C GLY A 66 16.05 -28.24 -18.24
N PHE A 67 14.86 -27.65 -18.12
CA PHE A 67 13.61 -28.35 -18.45
C PHE A 67 13.52 -28.68 -19.95
N ILE A 68 13.86 -27.71 -20.80
CA ILE A 68 13.88 -27.89 -22.25
C ILE A 68 14.88 -28.99 -22.62
N ILE A 69 16.09 -28.94 -22.06
CA ILE A 69 17.13 -29.95 -22.30
C ILE A 69 16.65 -31.35 -21.88
N GLY A 70 16.07 -31.48 -20.68
CA GLY A 70 15.55 -32.76 -20.19
C GLY A 70 14.43 -33.33 -21.08
N MET A 71 13.48 -32.48 -21.50
CA MET A 71 12.40 -32.88 -22.41
C MET A 71 12.94 -33.28 -23.79
N THR A 72 13.91 -32.55 -24.34
CA THR A 72 14.57 -32.92 -25.60
C THR A 72 15.26 -34.28 -25.48
N VAL A 73 16.03 -34.50 -24.41
CA VAL A 73 16.72 -35.78 -24.16
C VAL A 73 15.71 -36.92 -24.04
N PHE A 74 14.61 -36.73 -23.32
CA PHE A 74 13.54 -37.72 -23.22
C PHE A 74 12.96 -38.10 -24.59
N VAL A 75 12.60 -37.11 -25.41
CA VAL A 75 12.08 -37.33 -26.76
C VAL A 75 13.12 -38.03 -27.64
N THR A 76 14.39 -37.62 -27.57
CA THR A 76 15.47 -38.26 -28.33
C THR A 76 15.68 -39.72 -27.92
N ILE A 77 15.69 -40.02 -26.61
CA ILE A 77 15.82 -41.40 -26.11
C ILE A 77 14.63 -42.25 -26.57
N TRP A 78 13.41 -41.73 -26.47
CA TRP A 78 12.20 -42.42 -26.93
C TRP A 78 12.27 -42.77 -28.42
N LEU A 79 12.66 -41.79 -29.24
CA LEU A 79 12.79 -41.95 -30.67
C LEU A 79 13.89 -42.96 -31.00
N ALA A 80 15.06 -42.87 -30.35
CA ALA A 80 16.16 -43.79 -30.53
C ALA A 80 15.75 -45.23 -30.16
N TRP A 81 15.12 -45.43 -28.99
CA TRP A 81 14.65 -46.74 -28.54
C TRP A 81 13.69 -47.38 -29.56
N ASN A 82 12.70 -46.64 -30.04
CA ASN A 82 11.71 -47.14 -30.99
C ASN A 82 12.22 -47.23 -32.43
N THR A 83 13.32 -46.55 -32.78
CA THR A 83 13.93 -46.62 -34.11
C THR A 83 14.92 -47.78 -34.23
N PHE A 84 15.77 -47.99 -33.22
CA PHE A 84 16.88 -48.93 -33.30
C PHE A 84 16.53 -50.36 -32.85
N LEU A 85 15.41 -50.57 -32.14
CA LEU A 85 14.97 -51.92 -31.77
C LEU A 85 14.28 -52.66 -32.94
N PRO A 86 14.37 -54.01 -33.00
CA PRO A 86 13.59 -54.82 -33.92
C PRO A 86 12.08 -54.60 -33.74
N GLU A 87 11.30 -54.67 -34.83
CA GLU A 87 9.85 -54.36 -34.82
C GLU A 87 9.04 -55.15 -33.79
N ALA A 88 9.50 -56.35 -33.42
CA ALA A 88 8.86 -57.17 -32.38
C ALA A 88 8.99 -56.62 -30.94
N GLN A 89 9.90 -55.67 -30.69
CA GLN A 89 10.13 -55.04 -29.38
C GLN A 89 9.88 -53.52 -29.40
N GLN A 90 9.43 -52.97 -30.53
CA GLN A 90 9.08 -51.56 -30.63
C GLN A 90 7.77 -51.31 -29.87
N PHE A 91 7.84 -50.46 -28.84
CA PHE A 91 6.67 -50.10 -28.03
C PHE A 91 5.77 -49.10 -28.79
N ASP A 92 6.38 -48.24 -29.60
CA ASP A 92 5.74 -47.21 -30.43
C ASP A 92 6.36 -47.26 -31.85
N PRO A 93 5.87 -48.17 -32.71
CA PRO A 93 6.50 -48.45 -34.00
C PRO A 93 6.58 -47.22 -34.90
N ARG A 94 7.74 -47.06 -35.58
CA ARG A 94 7.95 -46.00 -36.57
C ARG A 94 6.90 -46.01 -37.70
N ALA A 95 6.36 -47.19 -38.04
CA ALA A 95 5.34 -47.35 -39.08
C ALA A 95 4.02 -46.64 -38.75
N THR A 96 3.71 -46.49 -37.46
CA THR A 96 2.52 -45.76 -36.97
C THR A 96 2.88 -44.33 -36.56
N ASN A 97 4.01 -43.80 -37.01
CA ASN A 97 4.47 -42.43 -36.78
C ASN A 97 4.52 -42.01 -35.30
N TYR A 98 4.93 -42.92 -34.40
CA TYR A 98 5.04 -42.63 -32.96
C TYR A 98 3.72 -42.12 -32.34
N THR A 99 2.65 -42.89 -32.53
CA THR A 99 1.30 -42.51 -32.08
C THR A 99 1.24 -42.34 -30.57
N LEU A 100 1.93 -43.18 -29.80
CA LEU A 100 1.92 -43.09 -28.33
C LEU A 100 2.61 -41.82 -27.84
N LEU A 101 3.79 -41.50 -28.39
CA LEU A 101 4.47 -40.24 -28.09
C LEU A 101 3.55 -39.04 -28.35
N THR A 102 2.89 -39.05 -29.50
CA THR A 102 1.99 -37.96 -29.92
C THR A 102 0.78 -37.82 -28.99
N LEU A 103 0.18 -38.94 -28.59
CA LEU A 103 -0.94 -38.95 -27.63
C LEU A 103 -0.52 -38.40 -26.28
N ILE A 104 0.65 -38.80 -25.77
CA ILE A 104 1.19 -38.32 -24.49
C ILE A 104 1.48 -36.82 -24.55
N LEU A 105 2.12 -36.33 -25.62
CA LEU A 105 2.41 -34.90 -25.79
C LEU A 105 1.14 -34.06 -25.93
N SER A 106 0.13 -34.56 -26.65
CA SER A 106 -1.17 -33.89 -26.80
C SER A 106 -1.91 -33.81 -25.48
N LEU A 107 -1.91 -34.90 -24.70
CA LEU A 107 -2.44 -34.91 -23.34
C LEU A 107 -1.67 -33.92 -22.45
N GLN A 108 -0.35 -33.84 -22.61
CA GLN A 108 0.50 -32.94 -21.84
C GLN A 108 0.14 -31.48 -22.03
N ALA A 109 -0.08 -31.06 -23.28
CA ALA A 109 -0.55 -29.72 -23.59
C ALA A 109 -1.97 -29.46 -23.03
N SER A 110 -2.86 -30.45 -23.14
CA SER A 110 -4.25 -30.32 -22.70
C SER A 110 -4.40 -30.13 -21.19
N TYR A 111 -3.65 -30.88 -20.37
CA TYR A 111 -3.72 -30.72 -18.90
C TYR A 111 -3.00 -29.45 -18.40
N ALA A 112 -2.05 -28.91 -19.18
CA ALA A 112 -1.34 -27.70 -18.82
C ALA A 112 -2.29 -26.48 -18.82
N ALA A 113 -3.20 -26.39 -19.80
CA ALA A 113 -4.13 -25.26 -19.93
C ALA A 113 -4.97 -24.96 -18.66
N PRO A 114 -5.68 -25.92 -18.04
CA PRO A 114 -6.45 -25.65 -16.82
C PRO A 114 -5.57 -25.29 -15.62
N LEU A 115 -4.38 -25.91 -15.50
CA LEU A 115 -3.41 -25.56 -14.46
C LEU A 115 -2.90 -24.13 -14.60
N ILE A 116 -2.60 -23.71 -15.83
CA ILE A 116 -2.16 -22.36 -16.17
C ILE A 116 -3.29 -21.34 -15.92
N LEU A 117 -4.52 -21.64 -16.35
CA LEU A 117 -5.67 -20.74 -16.15
C LEU A 117 -5.95 -20.46 -14.67
N LEU A 118 -5.83 -21.48 -13.80
CA LEU A 118 -5.99 -21.28 -12.36
C LEU A 118 -4.82 -20.48 -11.76
N ALA A 119 -3.59 -20.71 -12.22
CA ALA A 119 -2.43 -19.94 -11.80
C ALA A 119 -2.56 -18.45 -12.20
N GLN A 120 -3.07 -18.19 -13.41
CA GLN A 120 -3.30 -16.85 -13.95
C GLN A 120 -4.41 -16.11 -13.20
N ASN A 121 -5.53 -16.76 -12.86
CA ASN A 121 -6.60 -16.14 -12.07
C ASN A 121 -6.07 -15.60 -10.73
N ARG A 122 -5.22 -16.36 -10.04
CA ARG A 122 -4.64 -15.91 -8.76
C ARG A 122 -3.63 -14.77 -8.93
N GLN A 123 -2.87 -14.77 -10.03
CA GLN A 123 -1.97 -13.66 -10.34
C GLN A 123 -2.78 -12.38 -10.57
N ALA A 124 -3.86 -12.47 -11.35
CA ALA A 124 -4.77 -11.36 -11.59
C ALA A 124 -5.44 -10.84 -10.29
N ASP A 125 -5.81 -11.73 -9.37
CA ASP A 125 -6.36 -11.34 -8.07
C ASP A 125 -5.34 -10.56 -7.21
N ARG A 126 -4.08 -11.01 -7.17
CA ARG A 126 -3.00 -10.28 -6.48
C ARG A 126 -2.72 -8.93 -7.13
N ASP A 127 -2.62 -8.91 -8.45
CA ASP A 127 -2.35 -7.70 -9.22
C ASP A 127 -3.49 -6.68 -8.99
N ARG A 128 -4.74 -7.14 -8.91
CA ARG A 128 -5.88 -6.30 -8.55
C ARG A 128 -5.74 -5.69 -7.16
N VAL A 129 -5.42 -6.48 -6.14
CA VAL A 129 -5.23 -5.97 -4.77
C VAL A 129 -4.07 -4.97 -4.71
N ALA A 130 -2.97 -5.25 -5.40
CA ALA A 130 -1.84 -4.33 -5.49
C ALA A 130 -2.26 -2.99 -6.12
N LEU A 131 -3.02 -3.02 -7.22
CA LEU A 131 -3.54 -1.82 -7.87
C LEU A 131 -4.54 -1.04 -7.00
N GLU A 132 -5.38 -1.71 -6.22
CA GLU A 132 -6.29 -1.04 -5.28
C GLU A 132 -5.51 -0.34 -4.14
N GLN A 133 -4.46 -0.97 -3.62
CA GLN A 133 -3.58 -0.35 -2.63
C GLN A 133 -2.79 0.83 -3.19
N ASP A 134 -2.31 0.72 -4.42
CA ASP A 134 -1.57 1.78 -5.10
C ASP A 134 -2.43 3.02 -5.28
N ARG A 135 -3.67 2.85 -5.77
CA ARG A 135 -4.65 3.94 -5.84
C ARG A 135 -4.91 4.61 -4.49
N ALA A 136 -5.11 3.81 -3.44
CA ALA A 136 -5.33 4.35 -2.10
C ALA A 136 -4.11 5.10 -1.54
N ARG A 137 -2.88 4.70 -1.93
CA ARG A 137 -1.65 5.43 -1.60
C ARG A 137 -1.56 6.73 -2.37
N ASP A 138 -1.87 6.72 -3.66
CA ASP A 138 -1.85 7.91 -4.50
C ASP A 138 -2.85 8.97 -4.02
N GLU A 139 -4.05 8.55 -3.63
CA GLU A 139 -5.05 9.45 -3.02
C GLU A 139 -4.52 10.10 -1.72
N ARG A 140 -3.84 9.32 -0.86
CA ARG A 140 -3.22 9.85 0.36
C ARG A 140 -2.06 10.79 0.06
N ASN A 141 -1.19 10.43 -0.89
CA ASN A 141 -0.06 11.26 -1.30
C ASN A 141 -0.53 12.60 -1.89
N LEU A 142 -1.62 12.58 -2.66
CA LEU A 142 -2.24 13.78 -3.19
C LEU A 142 -2.78 14.64 -2.05
N ALA A 143 -3.51 14.06 -1.09
CA ALA A 143 -4.02 14.78 0.08
C ALA A 143 -2.89 15.37 0.94
N ASP A 144 -1.81 14.63 1.19
CA ASP A 144 -0.64 15.09 1.93
C ASP A 144 0.06 16.24 1.19
N THR A 145 0.15 16.15 -0.14
CA THR A 145 0.73 17.23 -0.96
C THR A 145 -0.14 18.49 -0.93
N GLU A 146 -1.47 18.35 -1.01
CA GLU A 146 -2.39 19.48 -0.87
C GLU A 146 -2.31 20.12 0.52
N PHE A 147 -2.20 19.30 1.56
CA PHE A 147 -2.01 19.76 2.94
C PHE A 147 -0.71 20.56 3.09
N LEU A 148 0.42 19.99 2.66
CA LEU A 148 1.72 20.65 2.69
C LEU A 148 1.72 21.94 1.87
N THR A 149 1.06 21.96 0.71
CA THR A 149 0.95 23.17 -0.11
C THR A 149 0.17 24.26 0.62
N ARG A 150 -0.91 23.90 1.32
CA ARG A 150 -1.71 24.83 2.11
C ARG A 150 -0.96 25.35 3.33
N GLU A 151 -0.23 24.48 4.03
CA GLU A 151 0.65 24.84 5.15
C GLU A 151 1.77 25.79 4.68
N VAL A 152 2.44 25.49 3.56
CA VAL A 152 3.47 26.38 3.02
C VAL A 152 2.89 27.73 2.61
N ALA A 153 1.69 27.75 2.04
CA ALA A 153 1.00 29.00 1.70
C ALA A 153 0.66 29.83 2.94
N SER A 154 0.15 29.21 4.02
CA SER A 154 -0.16 29.91 5.27
C SER A 154 1.10 30.41 5.97
N LEU A 155 2.16 29.60 6.02
CA LEU A 155 3.48 30.00 6.54
C LEU A 155 4.06 31.18 5.76
N ARG A 156 3.95 31.17 4.43
CA ARG A 156 4.39 32.28 3.57
C ARG A 156 3.62 33.56 3.84
N LEU A 157 2.31 33.48 4.07
CA LEU A 157 1.48 34.65 4.42
C LEU A 157 1.86 35.21 5.79
N ALA A 158 2.00 34.35 6.80
CA ALA A 158 2.42 34.76 8.15
C ALA A 158 3.81 35.44 8.13
N LEU A 159 4.77 34.89 7.38
CA LEU A 159 6.10 35.50 7.20
C LEU A 159 6.03 36.85 6.44
N ARG A 160 5.10 37.00 5.50
CA ARG A 160 4.90 38.24 4.74
C ARG A 160 4.27 39.35 5.60
N GLU A 161 3.31 39.01 6.44
CA GLU A 161 2.70 39.95 7.41
C GLU A 161 3.71 40.40 8.46
N GLN A 162 4.68 39.54 8.82
CA GLN A 162 5.86 39.92 9.59
C GLN A 162 6.89 40.67 8.71
N ALA A 163 6.42 41.72 8.02
CA ALA A 163 7.10 42.90 7.50
C ALA A 163 8.62 42.82 7.23
N THR A 164 9.13 41.78 6.58
CA THR A 164 10.58 41.49 6.54
C THR A 164 11.41 42.59 5.89
N ARG A 165 10.84 43.38 4.96
CA ARG A 165 11.60 44.43 4.28
C ARG A 165 11.59 45.75 5.05
N ASP A 166 10.41 46.21 5.44
CA ASP A 166 10.30 47.54 6.06
C ASP A 166 10.68 47.51 7.54
N PHE A 167 10.47 46.38 8.24
CA PHE A 167 10.98 46.16 9.59
C PHE A 167 12.51 46.02 9.61
N VAL A 168 13.10 45.20 8.73
CA VAL A 168 14.57 45.07 8.66
C VAL A 168 15.20 46.39 8.23
N ARG A 169 14.56 47.13 7.33
CA ARG A 169 15.03 48.47 6.93
C ARG A 169 14.89 49.49 8.05
N SER A 170 13.81 49.47 8.83
CA SER A 170 13.63 50.40 9.95
C SER A 170 14.63 50.11 11.06
N GLU A 171 14.89 48.84 11.38
CA GLU A 171 15.90 48.52 12.40
C GLU A 171 17.33 48.78 11.95
N LEU A 172 17.65 48.54 10.68
CA LEU A 172 18.94 48.97 10.15
C LEU A 172 19.12 50.50 10.23
N ARG A 173 18.06 51.28 10.01
CA ARG A 173 18.11 52.76 10.15
C ARG A 173 18.22 53.20 11.60
N ASN A 174 17.40 52.65 12.49
CA ASN A 174 17.50 52.91 13.93
C ASN A 174 18.91 52.64 14.47
N LEU A 175 19.49 51.50 14.10
CA LEU A 175 20.85 51.14 14.50
C LEU A 175 21.91 52.07 13.89
N LEU A 176 21.69 52.57 12.68
CA LEU A 176 22.59 53.54 12.03
C LEU A 176 22.54 54.89 12.76
N ASP A 177 21.33 55.40 13.02
CA ASP A 177 21.09 56.66 13.74
C ASP A 177 21.68 56.59 15.16
N GLU A 178 21.50 55.47 15.87
CA GLU A 178 22.08 55.27 17.21
C GLU A 178 23.63 55.33 17.19
N LEU A 179 24.26 54.82 16.13
CA LEU A 179 25.72 54.90 15.97
C LEU A 179 26.19 56.31 15.61
N GLU A 180 25.42 57.04 14.80
CA GLU A 180 25.72 58.42 14.41
C GLU A 180 25.60 59.36 15.62
N ASP A 181 24.53 59.24 16.42
CA ASP A 181 24.35 59.98 17.67
C ASP A 181 25.50 59.73 18.66
N ARG A 182 25.94 58.48 18.80
CA ARG A 182 27.12 58.16 19.63
C ARG A 182 28.40 58.81 19.11
N GLN A 183 28.57 58.93 17.80
CA GLN A 183 29.71 59.63 17.23
C GLN A 183 29.63 61.14 17.44
N LEU A 184 28.45 61.73 17.29
CA LEU A 184 28.23 63.16 17.51
C LEU A 184 28.50 63.55 18.96
N LEU A 185 27.93 62.80 19.93
CA LEU A 185 28.19 63.01 21.36
C LEU A 185 29.68 62.89 21.70
N ARG A 186 30.39 61.92 21.11
CA ARG A 186 31.84 61.78 21.28
C ARG A 186 32.63 62.94 20.68
N ARG A 187 32.13 63.55 19.60
CA ARG A 187 32.75 64.68 18.91
C ARG A 187 32.55 65.98 19.67
N ASP A 188 31.38 66.17 20.27
CA ASP A 188 31.08 67.29 21.15
C ASP A 188 31.89 67.22 22.46
N ASP A 189 32.02 66.02 23.05
CA ASP A 189 32.90 65.77 24.20
C ASP A 189 34.40 66.02 23.89
N GLU A 190 34.82 65.86 22.63
CA GLU A 190 36.18 66.20 22.17
C GLU A 190 36.34 67.71 21.91
N ALA A 191 35.28 68.40 21.46
CA ALA A 191 35.27 69.84 21.22
C ALA A 191 35.20 70.66 22.51
N GLU A 192 34.59 70.13 23.57
CA GLU A 192 34.42 70.78 24.87
C GLU A 192 35.60 70.51 25.83
N ARG A 193 36.67 69.85 25.37
CA ARG A 193 37.95 69.82 26.08
C ARG A 193 38.79 71.04 25.69
N PRO A 194 38.80 72.12 26.48
CA PRO A 194 39.67 73.26 26.21
C PRO A 194 41.13 72.79 26.22
N SER A 195 41.83 73.11 25.13
CA SER A 195 43.29 72.94 25.04
C SER A 195 43.92 73.82 26.12
N GLY A 196 44.50 73.18 27.14
CA GLY A 196 45.27 73.84 28.19
C GLY A 196 46.56 74.47 27.69
#